data_AF-A0A392S9M8-F1
#
_entry.id   AF-A0A392S9M8-F1
#
_cell.length_a   1.000
_cell.length_b   1.000
_cell.length_c   1.000
_cell.angle_alpha   90.00
_cell.angle_beta   90.00
_cell.angle_gamma   90.00
#
_symmetry.space_group_name_H-M   'P 1'
#
loop_
_entity.id
_entity.type
_entity.pdbx_description
1 polymer ?
#
loop_
_entity_poly.entity_id
_entity_poly.type
_entity_poly.pdbx_seq_one_letter_code
_entity_poly.pdbx_strand_id
1 'polypeptide(L)'
;MEGNSSSSQPPVFKNLPINTTSGKTCITKNVTIDIPYNKLDLVMEQPVDFESLRANGCDIKKFFEDQGWMGYFDLINGPVYTVLVKDFWPRCE
;
A
#
# COMPACT_ATOMS: atom_id res chain seq x y z
N MET A 1 -33.46 -22.81 -11.03
CA MET A 1 -32.82 -22.13 -9.90
C MET A 1 -31.48 -21.65 -10.42
N GLU A 2 -31.47 -20.49 -11.06
CA GLU A 2 -30.26 -19.95 -11.71
C GLU A 2 -30.22 -18.46 -11.37
N GLY A 3 -29.49 -18.13 -10.31
CA GLY A 3 -29.20 -16.76 -9.93
C GLY A 3 -27.91 -16.35 -10.61
N ASN A 4 -27.99 -15.57 -11.68
CA ASN A 4 -26.83 -14.87 -12.23
C ASN A 4 -26.53 -13.67 -11.34
N SER A 5 -25.64 -13.86 -10.35
CA SER A 5 -25.01 -12.74 -9.64
C SER A 5 -23.93 -12.12 -10.52
N SER A 6 -24.29 -11.09 -11.29
CA SER A 6 -23.33 -10.17 -11.88
C SER A 6 -22.78 -9.26 -10.77
N SER A 7 -21.65 -9.65 -10.17
CA SER A 7 -20.88 -8.80 -9.28
C SER A 7 -19.98 -7.91 -10.14
N SER A 8 -20.52 -6.80 -10.64
CA SER A 8 -19.69 -5.73 -11.17
C SER A 8 -18.89 -5.12 -10.02
N GLN A 9 -17.65 -5.58 -9.83
CA GLN A 9 -16.71 -4.96 -8.91
C GLN A 9 -16.58 -3.47 -9.30
N PRO A 10 -16.69 -2.53 -8.35
CA PRO A 10 -16.39 -1.14 -8.64
C PRO A 10 -14.92 -1.04 -9.12
N PRO A 11 -14.57 -0.05 -9.95
CA PRO A 11 -13.18 0.29 -10.21
C PRO A 11 -12.59 0.88 -8.93
N VAL A 12 -12.23 0.00 -8.00
CA VAL A 12 -11.69 0.28 -6.68
C VAL A 12 -10.27 0.83 -6.88
N PHE A 13 -10.16 2.15 -6.79
CA PHE A 13 -8.93 2.91 -6.51
C PHE A 13 -7.75 2.78 -7.48
N LYS A 14 -7.97 2.75 -8.80
CA LYS A 14 -6.86 3.03 -9.73
C LYS A 14 -6.63 4.54 -9.81
N ASN A 15 -5.59 5.01 -9.12
CA ASN A 15 -4.96 6.32 -9.32
C ASN A 15 -5.80 7.56 -8.98
N LEU A 16 -6.50 7.61 -7.85
CA LEU A 16 -6.90 8.93 -7.33
C LEU A 16 -5.66 9.60 -6.72
N PRO A 17 -5.15 10.70 -7.31
CA PRO A 17 -4.05 11.44 -6.69
C PRO A 17 -4.51 11.97 -5.33
N ILE A 18 -3.70 11.75 -4.29
CA ILE A 18 -3.93 12.33 -2.97
C ILE A 18 -3.89 13.85 -3.14
N ASN A 19 -4.97 14.54 -2.79
CA ASN A 19 -5.02 16.00 -2.80
C ASN A 19 -4.16 16.54 -1.65
N THR A 20 -2.96 17.03 -1.97
CA THR A 20 -2.03 17.63 -1.01
C THR A 20 -2.29 19.13 -0.79
N THR A 21 -3.31 19.72 -1.44
CA THR A 21 -3.55 21.17 -1.54
C THR A 21 -4.77 21.63 -0.73
N SER A 22 -5.17 20.85 0.27
CA SER A 22 -6.33 21.09 1.14
C SER A 22 -6.37 22.48 1.81
N GLY A 23 -5.22 23.18 1.93
CA GLY A 23 -5.14 24.52 2.52
C GLY A 23 -5.47 24.58 4.02
N LYS A 24 -5.83 23.44 4.63
CA LYS A 24 -6.03 23.30 6.07
C LYS A 24 -4.68 23.33 6.79
N THR A 25 -4.65 23.95 7.97
CA THR A 25 -3.46 23.95 8.84
C THR A 25 -3.12 22.53 9.26
N CYS A 26 -1.92 22.06 8.93
CA CYS A 26 -1.41 20.77 9.37
C CYS A 26 -1.01 20.89 10.84
N ILE A 27 -1.76 20.25 11.74
CA ILE A 27 -1.37 20.11 13.15
C ILE A 27 -0.48 18.88 13.23
N THR A 28 0.80 19.07 13.55
CA THR A 28 1.75 17.96 13.70
C THR A 28 2.14 17.83 15.16
N LYS A 29 2.26 16.59 15.67
CA LYS A 29 2.76 16.32 17.01
C LYS A 29 4.23 16.72 17.15
N ASN A 30 4.68 16.84 18.40
CA ASN A 30 6.10 17.01 18.69
C ASN A 30 6.90 15.80 18.20
N VAL A 31 8.16 16.03 17.86
CA VAL A 31 9.09 14.95 17.52
C VAL A 31 9.41 14.18 18.80
N THR A 32 9.16 12.89 18.78
CA THR A 32 9.43 11.94 19.88
C THR A 32 10.71 11.14 19.64
N ILE A 33 11.13 10.99 18.38
CA ILE A 33 12.31 10.23 17.97
C ILE A 33 13.37 11.17 17.39
N ASP A 34 14.55 11.24 18.03
CA ASP A 34 15.68 12.05 17.55
C ASP A 34 16.60 11.25 16.61
N ILE A 35 16.16 11.12 15.35
CA ILE A 35 16.95 10.53 14.26
C ILE A 35 17.09 11.58 13.15
N PRO A 36 18.32 11.92 12.72
CA PRO A 36 18.53 12.82 11.59
C PRO A 36 17.82 12.31 10.33
N TYR A 37 17.13 13.20 9.61
CA TYR A 37 16.35 12.85 8.42
C TYR A 37 17.15 12.06 7.36
N ASN A 38 18.43 12.40 7.19
CA ASN A 38 19.35 11.74 6.26
C ASN A 38 19.85 10.36 6.72
N LYS A 39 19.62 10.00 7.98
CA LYS A 39 19.94 8.69 8.57
C LYS A 39 18.71 7.79 8.75
N LEU A 40 17.51 8.32 8.46
CA LEU A 40 16.28 7.52 8.48
C LEU A 40 16.16 6.75 7.17
N ASP A 41 16.67 5.52 7.16
CA ASP A 41 16.55 4.59 6.04
C ASP A 41 15.21 3.86 6.12
N LEU A 42 14.50 3.85 4.99
CA LEU A 42 13.22 3.15 4.84
C LEU A 42 13.44 1.86 4.07
N VAL A 43 13.03 0.74 4.66
CA VAL A 43 12.98 -0.56 3.98
C VAL A 43 11.58 -0.72 3.42
N MET A 44 11.51 -0.90 2.10
CA MET A 44 10.24 -1.07 1.40
C MET A 44 10.02 -2.55 1.12
N GLU A 45 9.04 -3.14 1.80
CA GLU A 45 8.62 -4.52 1.56
C GLU A 45 7.29 -4.53 0.83
N GLN A 46 7.16 -5.47 -0.12
CA GLN A 46 5.89 -5.76 -0.77
C GLN A 46 5.15 -6.78 0.09
N PRO A 47 3.93 -6.47 0.59
CA PRO A 47 3.14 -7.43 1.36
C PRO A 47 2.93 -8.77 0.66
N VAL A 48 2.82 -8.76 -0.67
CA VAL A 48 2.69 -9.99 -1.48
C VAL A 48 3.66 -9.95 -2.66
N ASP A 49 4.67 -10.80 -2.60
CA ASP A 49 5.63 -11.02 -3.69
C ASP A 49 5.51 -12.45 -4.24
N PHE A 50 4.77 -12.59 -5.34
CA PHE A 50 4.58 -13.87 -6.01
C PHE A 50 5.88 -14.41 -6.64
N GLU A 51 6.83 -13.54 -6.98
CA GLU A 51 8.11 -13.99 -7.56
C GLU A 51 8.97 -14.64 -6.48
N SER A 52 9.07 -14.01 -5.32
CA SER A 52 9.75 -14.60 -4.15
C SER A 52 9.07 -15.89 -3.70
N LEU A 53 7.74 -15.93 -3.64
CA LEU A 53 7.01 -17.16 -3.28
C LEU A 53 7.33 -18.31 -4.26
N ARG A 54 7.29 -18.02 -5.57
CA ARG A 54 7.64 -19.00 -6.60
C ARG A 54 9.08 -19.48 -6.49
N ALA A 55 10.03 -18.58 -6.26
CA ALA A 55 11.45 -18.92 -6.08
C ALA A 55 11.69 -19.84 -4.88
N ASN A 56 10.82 -19.81 -3.87
CA ASN A 56 10.84 -20.68 -2.69
C ASN A 56 9.94 -21.93 -2.83
N GLY A 57 9.51 -22.26 -4.04
CA GLY A 57 8.72 -23.47 -4.33
C GLY A 57 7.21 -23.33 -4.07
N CYS A 58 6.72 -22.11 -3.87
CA CYS A 58 5.30 -21.82 -3.65
C CYS A 58 4.71 -21.05 -4.84
N ASP A 59 4.24 -21.76 -5.86
CA ASP A 59 3.60 -21.15 -7.05
C ASP A 59 2.07 -21.12 -6.90
N ILE A 60 1.57 -20.07 -6.24
CA ILE A 60 0.14 -19.87 -5.94
C ILE A 60 -0.48 -18.68 -6.70
N LYS A 61 0.30 -18.01 -7.57
CA LYS A 61 -0.15 -16.81 -8.29
C LYS A 61 -1.41 -17.08 -9.10
N LYS A 62 -1.41 -18.18 -9.87
CA LYS A 62 -2.54 -18.56 -10.72
C LYS A 62 -3.83 -18.81 -9.93
N PHE A 63 -3.72 -19.40 -8.74
CA PHE A 63 -4.86 -19.66 -7.86
C PHE A 63 -5.60 -18.37 -7.47
N PHE A 64 -4.86 -17.30 -7.19
CA PHE A 64 -5.45 -16.00 -6.85
C PHE A 64 -5.88 -15.17 -8.07
N GLU A 65 -5.17 -15.32 -9.20
CA GLU A 65 -5.58 -14.73 -10.48
C GLU A 65 -6.98 -15.21 -10.88
N ASP A 66 -7.24 -16.51 -10.76
CA ASP A 66 -8.52 -17.13 -11.12
C ASP A 66 -9.67 -16.68 -10.22
N GLN A 67 -9.36 -16.20 -9.02
CA GLN A 67 -10.34 -15.63 -8.09
C GLN A 67 -10.51 -14.11 -8.26
N GLY A 68 -9.74 -13.46 -9.14
CA GLY A 68 -9.81 -12.02 -9.37
C GLY A 68 -9.18 -11.15 -8.27
N TRP A 69 -8.26 -11.69 -7.46
CA TRP A 69 -7.64 -10.96 -6.34
C TRP A 69 -6.52 -10.02 -6.74
N MET A 70 -6.04 -10.05 -7.99
CA MET A 70 -4.87 -9.28 -8.40
C MET A 70 -5.01 -7.77 -8.16
N GLY A 71 -6.20 -7.21 -8.36
CA GLY A 71 -6.44 -5.79 -8.08
C GLY A 71 -6.31 -5.43 -6.59
N TYR A 72 -6.62 -6.36 -5.69
CA TYR A 72 -6.38 -6.17 -4.25
C TYR A 72 -4.88 -6.24 -3.92
N PHE A 73 -4.14 -7.16 -4.55
CA PHE A 73 -2.68 -7.23 -4.38
C PHE A 73 -1.97 -6.01 -4.95
N ASP A 74 -2.42 -5.49 -6.09
CA ASP A 74 -1.94 -4.22 -6.64
C ASP A 74 -2.18 -3.04 -5.67
N LEU A 75 -3.32 -3.05 -4.97
CA LEU A 75 -3.66 -2.01 -3.99
C LEU A 75 -2.75 -2.06 -2.77
N ILE A 76 -2.53 -3.24 -2.17
CA ILE A 76 -1.69 -3.36 -0.97
C ILE A 76 -0.19 -3.25 -1.26
N ASN A 77 0.24 -3.62 -2.48
CA ASN A 77 1.59 -3.38 -2.98
C ASN A 77 1.73 -1.97 -3.60
N GLY A 78 0.75 -1.09 -3.37
CA GLY A 78 0.70 0.25 -3.93
C GLY A 78 1.91 1.13 -3.55
N PRO A 79 1.99 2.35 -4.11
CA PRO A 79 3.13 3.23 -3.91
C PRO A 79 3.27 3.60 -2.44
N VAL A 80 4.52 3.58 -1.94
CA VAL A 80 4.80 4.11 -0.61
C VAL A 80 5.35 5.52 -0.70
N TYR A 81 4.71 6.43 0.03
CA TYR A 81 5.06 7.83 0.09
C TYR A 81 6.16 8.07 1.12
N THR A 82 7.41 7.77 0.74
CA THR A 82 8.59 7.81 1.64
C THR A 82 8.75 9.14 2.36
N VAL A 83 8.48 10.28 1.70
CA VAL A 83 8.54 11.61 2.32
C VAL A 83 7.54 11.71 3.47
N LEU A 84 6.29 11.31 3.26
CA LEU A 84 5.27 11.32 4.31
C LEU A 84 5.67 10.42 5.47
N VAL A 85 6.19 9.22 5.18
CA VAL A 85 6.68 8.31 6.22
C VAL A 85 7.78 8.99 7.05
N LYS A 86 8.78 9.63 6.43
CA LYS A 86 9.85 10.32 7.17
C LYS A 86 9.36 11.54 7.94
N ASP A 87 8.32 12.22 7.47
CA ASP A 87 7.78 13.41 8.12
C ASP A 87 6.92 13.08 9.35
N PHE A 88 6.20 11.96 9.31
CA PHE A 88 5.27 11.55 10.36
C PHE A 88 5.86 10.56 11.37
N TRP A 89 6.72 9.64 10.94
CA TRP A 89 7.27 8.59 11.80
C TRP A 89 7.96 9.12 13.06
N PRO A 90 8.80 10.19 13.00
CA PRO A 90 9.45 10.73 14.18
C PRO A 90 8.49 11.40 15.18
N ARG A 91 7.21 11.53 14.84
CA ARG A 91 6.17 12.21 15.62
C ARG A 91 5.08 11.24 16.11
N CYS A 92 5.29 9.94 15.91
CA CYS A 92 4.42 8.90 16.46
C CYS A 92 4.56 8.84 18.00
N GLU A 93 3.44 8.68 18.70
CA GLU A 93 3.36 8.39 20.14
C GLU A 93 2.73 7.02 20.33
#